data_AF-H0W3F4-F1
#
_entry.id   AF-H0W3F4-F1
#
_cell.length_a   1.000
_cell.length_b   1.000
_cell.length_c   1.000
_cell.angle_alpha   90.00
_cell.angle_beta   90.00
_cell.angle_gamma   90.00
#
_symmetry.space_group_name_H-M   'P 1'
#
loop_
_entity.id
_entity.type
_entity.pdbx_description
1 polymer ?
#
loop_
_entity_poly.entity_id
_entity_poly.type
_entity_poly.pdbx_seq_one_letter_code
_entity_poly.pdbx_strand_id
1 'polypeptide(L)'
;CEESVYSTDLSSKTVSLWSYINSQLDEFSNPFFVNYENHVLYPVASVSHLELWVSYYVRWNPRMRPQIPTHQTLKELLAVRAELQKRVEDLQREVAARAVSSSSERGSSPSHSATPVHTSV
;
A
#
# COMPACT_ATOMS: atom_id res chain seq x y z
N CYS A 1 -33.60 10.09 10.24
CA CYS A 1 -32.67 10.13 11.39
C CYS A 1 -32.38 8.70 11.83
N GLU A 2 -31.32 8.43 12.60
CA GLU A 2 -30.98 7.04 13.02
C GLU A 2 -32.15 6.33 13.70
N GLU A 3 -32.97 7.06 14.45
CA GLU A 3 -34.17 6.55 15.11
C GLU A 3 -35.17 5.88 14.14
N SER A 4 -35.34 6.41 12.92
CA SER A 4 -36.19 5.77 11.91
C SER A 4 -35.56 4.49 11.33
N VAL A 5 -34.22 4.36 11.36
CA VAL A 5 -33.51 3.15 10.91
C VAL A 5 -33.79 1.99 11.89
N TYR A 6 -33.74 2.26 13.20
CA TYR A 6 -34.08 1.29 14.24
C TYR A 6 -35.56 0.93 14.24
N SER A 7 -36.43 1.93 14.13
CA SER A 7 -37.89 1.72 14.10
C SER A 7 -38.33 0.85 12.91
N THR A 8 -37.63 0.94 11.77
CA THR A 8 -37.95 0.14 10.58
C THR A 8 -37.20 -1.20 10.55
N ASP A 9 -36.29 -1.45 11.50
CA ASP A 9 -35.40 -2.62 11.57
C ASP A 9 -34.65 -2.86 10.24
N LEU A 10 -34.03 -1.81 9.71
CA LEU A 10 -33.33 -1.89 8.42
C LEU A 10 -32.11 -2.82 8.48
N SER A 11 -31.50 -2.99 9.65
CA SER A 11 -30.35 -3.87 9.84
C SER A 11 -30.63 -5.34 9.58
N SER A 12 -31.85 -5.82 9.84
CA SER A 12 -32.24 -7.21 9.57
C SER A 12 -32.84 -7.38 8.17
N LYS A 13 -33.49 -6.33 7.65
CA LYS A 13 -34.23 -6.36 6.38
C LYS A 13 -33.40 -5.98 5.16
N THR A 14 -32.25 -5.34 5.35
CA THR A 14 -31.39 -4.86 4.27
C THR A 14 -29.94 -5.25 4.51
N VAL A 15 -29.16 -5.27 3.44
CA VAL A 15 -27.72 -5.53 3.53
C VAL A 15 -26.99 -4.20 3.56
N SER A 16 -26.04 -4.06 4.48
CA SER A 16 -25.18 -2.89 4.57
C SER A 16 -24.31 -2.78 3.31
N LEU A 17 -24.21 -1.56 2.77
CA LEU A 17 -23.29 -1.24 1.68
C LEU A 17 -21.83 -1.61 2.04
N TRP A 18 -21.44 -1.40 3.30
CA TRP A 18 -20.11 -1.75 3.78
C TRP A 18 -19.85 -3.26 3.77
N SER A 19 -20.88 -4.09 3.96
CA SER A 19 -20.72 -5.55 3.84
C SER A 19 -20.37 -5.96 2.41
N TYR A 20 -20.85 -5.22 1.39
CA TYR A 20 -20.49 -5.45 -0.01
C TYR A 20 -19.11 -4.87 -0.35
N ILE A 21 -18.82 -3.64 0.05
CA ILE A 21 -17.53 -3.00 -0.24
C ILE A 21 -16.37 -3.78 0.40
N ASN A 22 -16.53 -4.18 1.67
CA ASN A 22 -15.49 -4.87 2.42
C ASN A 22 -15.32 -6.35 2.03
N SER A 23 -16.27 -6.94 1.29
CA SER A 23 -16.09 -8.29 0.74
C SER A 23 -15.22 -8.31 -0.52
N GLN A 24 -14.98 -7.14 -1.15
CA GLN A 24 -14.20 -7.00 -2.38
C GLN A 24 -13.20 -5.84 -2.29
N LEU A 25 -12.32 -5.86 -1.27
CA LEU A 25 -11.37 -4.77 -1.03
C LEU A 25 -10.43 -4.49 -2.20
N ASP A 26 -10.07 -5.50 -2.99
CA ASP A 26 -9.22 -5.35 -4.17
C ASP A 26 -9.84 -4.46 -5.26
N GLU A 27 -11.16 -4.31 -5.26
CA GLU A 27 -11.92 -3.46 -6.20
C GLU A 27 -11.86 -1.98 -5.80
N PHE A 28 -11.80 -1.71 -4.49
CA PHE A 28 -11.96 -0.36 -3.95
C PHE A 28 -10.69 0.22 -3.32
N SER A 29 -9.59 -0.55 -3.31
CA SER A 29 -8.33 -0.13 -2.70
C SER A 29 -7.47 0.70 -3.63
N ASN A 30 -6.86 1.77 -3.09
CA ASN A 30 -5.87 2.55 -3.81
C ASN A 30 -4.47 1.90 -3.69
N PRO A 31 -3.85 1.40 -4.78
CA PRO A 31 -2.52 0.79 -4.73
C PRO A 31 -1.41 1.77 -4.31
N PHE A 32 -1.63 3.07 -4.45
CA PHE A 32 -0.70 4.13 -4.08
C PHE A 32 -0.94 4.70 -2.68
N PHE A 33 -1.87 4.11 -1.91
CA PHE A 33 -2.10 4.55 -0.55
C PHE A 33 -0.84 4.33 0.30
N VAL A 34 -0.43 5.39 0.98
CA VAL A 34 0.64 5.38 1.99
C VAL A 34 0.03 5.92 3.27
N ASN A 35 0.32 5.27 4.40
CA ASN A 35 -0.13 5.74 5.70
C ASN A 35 0.70 6.95 6.13
N TYR A 36 0.12 8.14 6.01
CA TYR A 36 0.70 9.38 6.52
C TYR A 36 0.14 9.66 7.91
N GLU A 37 0.69 8.99 8.93
CA GLU A 37 0.28 9.25 10.31
C GLU A 37 0.54 10.71 10.68
N ASN A 38 -0.44 11.36 11.31
CA ASN A 38 -0.35 12.72 11.85
C ASN A 38 -0.11 13.85 10.82
N HIS A 39 -0.36 13.63 9.52
CA HIS A 39 -0.25 14.68 8.51
C HIS A 39 -1.59 15.40 8.25
N VAL A 40 -1.56 16.72 8.13
CA VAL A 40 -2.71 17.53 7.74
C VAL A 40 -2.72 17.74 6.23
N LEU A 41 -3.84 17.42 5.57
CA LEU A 41 -4.03 17.68 4.14
C LEU A 41 -4.42 19.14 3.91
N TYR A 42 -3.71 19.84 3.02
CA TYR A 42 -4.00 21.23 2.64
C TYR A 42 -4.43 21.30 1.16
N PRO A 43 -5.73 21.09 0.86
CA PRO A 43 -6.23 21.19 -0.50
C PRO A 43 -6.25 22.65 -0.98
N VAL A 44 -6.03 22.85 -2.29
CA VAL A 44 -6.11 24.17 -2.92
C VAL A 44 -7.49 24.37 -3.54
N ALA A 45 -8.35 25.13 -2.87
CA ALA A 45 -9.71 25.43 -3.33
C ALA A 45 -9.75 26.61 -4.34
N SER A 46 -9.05 26.47 -5.47
CA SER A 46 -9.03 27.48 -6.54
C SER A 46 -9.44 26.87 -7.87
N VAL A 47 -10.07 27.65 -8.75
CA VAL A 47 -10.56 27.17 -10.06
C VAL A 47 -9.44 26.63 -10.95
N SER A 48 -8.19 27.10 -10.75
CA SER A 48 -7.03 26.59 -11.48
C SER A 48 -6.57 25.19 -11.03
N HIS A 49 -6.99 24.73 -9.85
CA HIS A 49 -6.61 23.42 -9.29
C HIS A 49 -7.79 22.44 -9.20
N LEU A 50 -9.01 22.92 -9.41
CA LEU A 50 -10.22 22.09 -9.41
C LEU A 50 -10.49 21.60 -10.82
N GLU A 51 -10.64 20.29 -10.97
CA GLU A 51 -11.02 19.66 -12.23
C GLU A 51 -12.47 19.15 -12.17
N LEU A 52 -13.13 19.10 -13.33
CA LEU A 52 -14.43 18.44 -13.44
C LEU A 52 -14.22 16.92 -13.25
N TRP A 53 -14.98 16.30 -12.34
CA TRP A 53 -14.96 14.85 -12.18
C TRP A 53 -15.70 14.15 -13.33
N VAL A 54 -15.04 14.06 -14.49
CA VAL A 54 -15.63 13.58 -15.75
C VAL A 54 -16.18 12.15 -15.60
N SER A 55 -15.47 11.26 -14.90
CA SER A 55 -15.90 9.86 -14.72
C SER A 55 -17.17 9.72 -13.89
N TYR A 56 -17.58 10.75 -13.14
CA TYR A 56 -18.86 10.77 -12.43
C TYR A 56 -19.93 11.50 -13.24
N TYR A 57 -19.68 12.76 -13.62
CA TYR A 57 -20.70 13.62 -14.22
C TYR A 57 -20.97 13.35 -15.70
N VAL A 58 -20.00 12.79 -16.44
CA VAL A 58 -20.10 12.55 -17.89
C VAL A 58 -20.15 11.06 -18.22
N ARG A 59 -20.31 10.19 -17.21
CA ARG A 59 -20.25 8.72 -17.33
C ARG A 59 -21.21 8.10 -18.35
N TRP A 60 -22.31 8.79 -18.66
CA TRP A 60 -23.34 8.31 -19.58
C TRP A 60 -23.03 8.60 -21.05
N ASN A 61 -22.05 9.46 -21.35
CA ASN A 61 -21.67 9.76 -22.73
C ASN A 61 -20.67 8.69 -23.25
N PRO A 62 -21.07 7.83 -24.20
CA PRO A 62 -20.19 6.76 -24.69
C PRO A 62 -18.92 7.28 -25.36
N ARG A 63 -18.94 8.51 -25.90
CA ARG A 63 -17.79 9.14 -26.56
C ARG A 63 -16.72 9.61 -25.60
N MET A 64 -17.06 9.74 -24.32
CA MET A 64 -16.17 10.22 -23.26
C MET A 64 -15.71 9.08 -22.34
N ARG A 65 -16.06 7.83 -22.66
CA ARG A 65 -15.66 6.68 -21.88
C ARG A 65 -14.15 6.44 -22.06
N PRO A 66 -13.37 6.38 -20.96
CA PRO A 66 -11.97 6.00 -21.05
C PRO A 66 -11.84 4.66 -21.78
N GLN A 67 -10.93 4.59 -22.77
CA GLN A 67 -10.71 3.36 -23.55
C GLN A 67 -10.05 2.27 -22.70
N ILE A 68 -9.30 2.66 -21.66
CA ILE A 68 -8.67 1.75 -20.70
C ILE A 68 -9.55 1.70 -19.44
N PRO A 69 -9.97 0.51 -18.98
CA PRO A 69 -10.65 0.38 -17.69
C PRO A 69 -9.67 0.68 -16.55
N THR A 70 -9.63 1.93 -16.09
CA THR A 70 -8.72 2.38 -15.01
C THR A 70 -8.78 1.47 -13.79
N HIS A 71 -9.98 1.00 -13.46
CA HIS A 71 -10.22 0.08 -12.37
C HIS A 71 -9.46 -1.25 -12.52
N GLN A 72 -9.42 -1.84 -13.72
CA GLN A 72 -8.69 -3.08 -13.98
C GLN A 72 -7.19 -2.88 -13.78
N THR A 73 -6.66 -1.75 -14.28
CA THR A 73 -5.25 -1.39 -14.09
C THR A 73 -4.89 -1.21 -12.61
N LEU A 74 -5.75 -0.56 -11.82
CA LEU A 74 -5.51 -0.38 -10.38
C LEU A 74 -5.47 -1.72 -9.64
N LYS A 75 -6.35 -2.66 -10.00
CA LYS A 75 -6.36 -4.02 -9.43
C LYS A 75 -5.09 -4.79 -9.78
N GLU A 76 -4.62 -4.69 -11.02
CA GLU A 76 -3.34 -5.29 -11.44
C GLU A 76 -2.16 -4.70 -10.66
N LEU A 77 -2.16 -3.39 -10.44
CA LEU A 77 -1.14 -2.73 -9.63
C LEU A 77 -1.13 -3.20 -8.17
N LEU A 78 -2.29 -3.49 -7.59
CA LEU A 78 -2.36 -4.10 -6.25
C LEU A 78 -1.70 -5.48 -6.21
N ALA A 79 -1.93 -6.32 -7.23
CA ALA A 79 -1.32 -7.63 -7.34
C ALA A 79 0.21 -7.54 -7.47
N VAL A 80 0.70 -6.65 -8.35
CA VAL A 80 2.14 -6.40 -8.53
C VAL A 80 2.77 -5.90 -7.22
N ARG A 81 2.10 -4.98 -6.51
CA ARG A 81 2.57 -4.51 -5.20
C ARG A 81 2.70 -5.64 -4.20
N ALA A 82 1.71 -6.53 -4.11
CA ALA A 82 1.74 -7.66 -3.18
C ALA A 82 2.90 -8.63 -3.50
N GLU A 83 3.14 -8.91 -4.78
CA GLU A 83 4.27 -9.75 -5.20
C GLU A 83 5.62 -9.11 -4.82
N LEU A 84 5.80 -7.83 -5.13
CA LEU A 84 7.03 -7.10 -4.80
C LEU A 84 7.26 -7.02 -3.29
N GLN A 85 6.21 -6.77 -2.52
CA GLN A 85 6.27 -6.72 -1.06
C GLN A 85 6.73 -8.05 -0.47
N LYS A 86 6.16 -9.16 -0.94
CA LYS A 86 6.60 -10.51 -0.54
C LYS A 86 8.08 -10.75 -0.85
N ARG A 87 8.52 -10.35 -2.05
CA ARG A 87 9.91 -10.53 -2.48
C ARG A 87 10.89 -9.72 -1.64
N VAL A 88 10.50 -8.52 -1.21
CA VAL A 88 11.27 -7.70 -0.26
C VAL A 88 11.39 -8.39 1.09
N GLU A 89 10.30 -8.94 1.62
CA GLU A 89 10.29 -9.65 2.92
C GLU A 89 11.16 -10.91 2.88
N ASP A 90 11.11 -11.68 1.79
CA ASP A 90 11.93 -12.89 1.61
C ASP A 90 13.43 -12.55 1.55
N LEU A 91 13.80 -11.52 0.80
CA LEU A 91 15.18 -11.04 0.73
C LEU A 91 15.68 -10.50 2.07
N GLN A 92 14.85 -9.76 2.81
CA GLN A 92 15.18 -9.28 4.15
C GLN A 92 15.43 -10.44 5.12
N ARG A 93 14.60 -11.49 5.05
CA ARG A 93 14.77 -12.70 5.85
C ARG A 93 16.07 -13.45 5.53
N GLU A 94 16.42 -13.55 4.25
CA GLU A 94 17.69 -14.17 3.82
C GLU A 94 18.91 -13.39 4.31
N VAL A 95 18.89 -12.06 4.20
CA VAL A 95 19.97 -11.19 4.71
C VAL A 95 20.13 -11.35 6.22
N ALA A 96 19.02 -11.36 6.97
CA ALA A 96 19.05 -11.58 8.42
C ALA A 96 19.62 -12.96 8.79
N ALA A 97 19.24 -14.02 8.07
CA ALA A 97 19.76 -15.37 8.29
C ALA A 97 21.27 -15.46 8.04
N ARG A 98 21.76 -14.86 6.93
CA ARG A 98 23.20 -14.80 6.62
C ARG A 98 23.99 -14.02 7.67
N ALA A 99 23.45 -12.92 8.18
CA ALA A 99 24.09 -12.15 9.25
C ALA A 99 24.27 -12.98 10.53
N VAL A 100 23.25 -13.74 10.94
CA VAL A 100 23.32 -14.63 12.12
C VAL A 100 24.35 -15.75 11.90
N SER A 101 24.35 -16.41 10.74
CA SER A 101 25.35 -17.45 10.42
C SER A 101 26.79 -16.93 10.42
N SER A 102 27.02 -15.69 9.96
CA SER A 102 28.37 -15.08 9.96
C SER A 102 28.89 -14.71 11.36
N SER A 103 28.00 -14.53 12.34
CA SER A 103 28.36 -14.27 13.74
C SER A 103 28.73 -15.56 14.51
N SER A 104 28.31 -16.74 14.02
CA SER A 104 28.54 -18.02 14.68
C SER A 104 29.91 -18.65 14.39
N GLU A 105 30.67 -18.12 13.43
CA GLU A 105 32.03 -18.60 13.13
C GLU A 105 33.13 -17.91 13.97
N ARG A 106 32.77 -17.04 14.94
CA ARG A 106 33.73 -16.52 15.92
C ARG A 106 33.74 -17.34 17.21
N GLY A 107 34.04 -18.62 17.08
CA GLY A 107 34.48 -19.47 18.19
C GLY A 107 36.00 -19.37 18.39
N SER A 108 36.42 -18.66 19.44
CA SER A 108 37.60 -18.89 20.30
C SER A 108 39.03 -19.16 19.73
N SER A 109 39.87 -18.11 19.86
CA SER A 109 41.30 -18.07 20.35
C SER A 109 42.50 -18.47 19.45
N PRO A 110 43.77 -18.01 19.70
CA PRO A 110 44.29 -17.10 20.75
C PRO A 110 45.14 -15.90 20.24
N SER A 111 45.51 -15.02 21.17
CA SER A 111 46.44 -13.89 21.04
C SER A 111 47.72 -14.20 20.25
N HIS A 112 48.04 -13.38 19.24
CA HIS A 112 49.43 -13.05 18.92
C HIS A 112 49.57 -11.55 18.59
N SER A 113 50.48 -10.95 19.34
CA SER A 113 50.98 -9.59 19.30
C SER A 113 51.92 -9.34 18.11
N ALA A 114 52.12 -8.04 17.79
CA ALA A 114 53.11 -7.42 16.87
C ALA A 114 52.74 -7.45 15.36
N THR A 115 52.83 -6.37 14.55
CA THR A 115 53.36 -4.98 14.63
C THR A 115 52.82 -4.22 13.40
N PRO A 116 52.72 -2.87 13.39
CA PRO A 116 52.29 -2.12 12.21
C PRO A 116 53.48 -1.83 11.29
N VAL A 117 53.33 -2.09 9.99
CA VAL A 117 54.27 -1.62 8.96
C VAL A 117 53.56 -0.56 8.13
N HIS A 118 54.02 0.67 8.30
CA HIS A 118 53.74 1.81 7.42
C HIS A 118 54.43 1.59 6.08
N THR A 119 53.77 1.89 4.96
CA THR A 119 54.47 2.31 3.74
C THR A 119 53.55 3.22 2.92
N SER A 120 53.96 4.47 2.84
CA SER A 120 53.49 5.49 1.90
C SER A 120 54.33 5.41 0.63
N VAL A 121 53.67 5.53 -0.52
CA VAL A 121 54.22 6.16 -1.73
C VAL A 121 53.14 7.06 -2.29
#